data_AF-A0A382KFJ8-F1
#
_entry.id   AF-A0A382KFJ8-F1
#
_cell.length_a   1.000
_cell.length_b   1.000
_cell.length_c   1.000
_cell.angle_alpha   90.00
_cell.angle_beta   90.00
_cell.angle_gamma   90.00
#
_symmetry.space_group_name_H-M   'P 1'
#
loop_
_entity.id
_entity.type
_entity.pdbx_description
1 polymer ?
#
loop_
_entity_poly.entity_id
_entity_poly.type
_entity_poly.pdbx_seq_one_letter_code
_entity_poly.pdbx_strand_id
1 'polypeptide(L)'
;MDYTFQWGVAFSHLPYLLGGALVTLHLTFFGFVIGLLIGLVASVLQAYGGSVLRSLASGYIVFFTNTPSLVTAFFLFFGLPEFGILLSPYECILINLALNAGAFLADVFRGGIASVRQVELEAAEVLGFS
;
A
#
# COMPACT_ATOMS: atom_id res chain seq x y z
N MET A 1 -10.69 -18.52 37.75
CA MET A 1 -11.57 -18.21 36.59
C MET A 1 -11.61 -19.45 35.74
N ASP A 2 -12.72 -20.18 35.77
CA ASP A 2 -12.88 -21.45 35.05
C ASP A 2 -13.39 -21.17 33.64
N TYR A 3 -12.46 -20.84 32.74
CA TYR A 3 -12.76 -20.69 31.32
C TYR A 3 -12.59 -22.04 30.61
N THR A 4 -13.64 -22.52 29.94
CA THR A 4 -13.60 -23.73 29.11
C THR A 4 -13.66 -23.34 27.64
N PHE A 5 -12.66 -23.75 26.87
CA PHE A 5 -12.63 -23.49 25.43
C PHE A 5 -13.74 -24.26 24.71
N GLN A 6 -14.57 -23.58 23.92
CA GLN A 6 -15.64 -24.18 23.12
C GLN A 6 -15.29 -24.22 21.63
N TRP A 7 -14.34 -25.08 21.25
CA TRP A 7 -13.86 -25.21 19.87
C TRP A 7 -14.92 -25.71 18.87
N GLY A 8 -15.94 -26.44 19.34
CA GLY A 8 -17.00 -26.95 18.48
C GLY A 8 -17.72 -25.87 17.68
N VAL A 9 -17.91 -24.68 18.28
CA VAL A 9 -18.53 -23.52 17.62
C VAL A 9 -17.65 -22.98 16.49
N ALA A 10 -16.33 -22.94 16.69
CA ALA A 10 -15.41 -22.49 15.64
C ALA A 10 -15.43 -23.44 14.43
N PHE A 11 -15.41 -24.76 14.68
CA PHE A 11 -15.44 -25.76 13.61
C PHE A 11 -16.77 -25.80 12.87
N SER A 12 -17.91 -25.55 13.53
CA SER A 12 -19.20 -25.48 12.85
C SER A 12 -19.30 -24.27 11.90
N HIS A 13 -18.54 -23.20 12.15
CA HIS A 13 -18.48 -22.01 11.29
C HIS A 13 -17.24 -21.96 10.39
N LEU A 14 -16.48 -23.05 10.30
CA LEU A 14 -15.24 -23.10 9.52
C LEU A 14 -15.43 -22.66 8.05
N PRO A 15 -16.48 -23.08 7.31
CA PRO A 15 -16.69 -22.62 5.94
C PRO A 15 -16.85 -21.09 5.81
N TYR A 16 -17.54 -20.47 6.75
CA TYR A 16 -17.73 -19.02 6.79
C TYR A 16 -16.41 -18.29 7.09
N LEU A 17 -15.64 -18.79 8.06
CA LEU A 17 -14.32 -18.26 8.40
C LEU A 17 -13.34 -18.37 7.23
N LEU A 18 -13.35 -19.50 6.51
CA LEU A 18 -12.56 -19.68 5.28
C LEU A 18 -12.99 -18.69 4.19
N GLY A 19 -14.28 -18.39 4.07
CA GLY A 19 -14.76 -17.32 3.20
C GLY A 19 -14.15 -15.96 3.55
N GLY A 20 -14.13 -15.59 4.83
CA GLY A 20 -13.47 -14.36 5.29
C GLY A 20 -11.96 -14.34 5.04
N ALA A 21 -11.29 -15.47 5.24
CA ALA A 21 -9.86 -15.61 4.92
C ALA A 21 -9.58 -15.42 3.43
N LEU A 22 -10.44 -15.96 2.55
CA LEU A 22 -10.33 -15.79 1.11
C LEU A 22 -10.54 -14.34 0.68
N VAL A 23 -11.51 -13.63 1.27
CA VAL A 23 -11.70 -12.18 1.03
C VAL A 23 -10.46 -11.39 1.47
N THR A 24 -9.86 -11.75 2.61
CA THR A 24 -8.63 -11.12 3.10
C THR A 24 -7.47 -11.33 2.13
N LEU A 25 -7.33 -12.55 1.59
CA LEU A 25 -6.31 -12.88 0.60
C LEU A 25 -6.52 -12.07 -0.69
N HIS A 26 -7.75 -11.98 -1.18
CA HIS A 26 -8.07 -11.15 -2.35
C HIS A 26 -7.72 -9.68 -2.12
N LEU A 27 -8.19 -9.08 -1.02
CA LEU A 27 -7.88 -7.68 -0.69
C LEU A 27 -6.37 -7.45 -0.62
N THR A 28 -5.66 -8.34 0.07
CA THR A 28 -4.21 -8.24 0.23
C THR A 28 -3.48 -8.37 -1.09
N PHE A 29 -3.84 -9.36 -1.91
CA PHE A 29 -3.20 -9.60 -3.19
C PHE A 29 -3.38 -8.41 -4.14
N PHE A 30 -4.63 -8.00 -4.40
CA PHE A 30 -4.90 -6.90 -5.32
C PHE A 30 -4.42 -5.55 -4.77
N GLY A 31 -4.64 -5.29 -3.47
CA GLY A 31 -4.15 -4.08 -2.82
C GLY A 31 -2.63 -3.98 -2.89
N PHE A 32 -1.91 -5.07 -2.65
CA PHE A 32 -0.46 -5.09 -2.76
C PHE A 32 0.02 -4.92 -4.21
N VAL A 33 -0.61 -5.58 -5.19
CA VAL A 33 -0.23 -5.43 -6.61
C VAL A 33 -0.41 -3.99 -7.09
N ILE A 34 -1.55 -3.37 -6.77
CA ILE A 34 -1.79 -1.96 -7.11
C ILE A 34 -0.80 -1.06 -6.36
N GLY A 35 -0.60 -1.31 -5.07
CA GLY A 35 0.36 -0.60 -4.24
C GLY A 35 1.79 -0.70 -4.78
N LEU A 36 2.19 -1.86 -5.30
CA LEU A 36 3.50 -2.06 -5.91
C LEU A 36 3.71 -1.16 -7.12
N LEU A 37 2.69 -1.04 -7.99
CA LEU A 37 2.74 -0.11 -9.12
C LEU A 37 2.82 1.34 -8.66
N ILE A 38 1.99 1.73 -7.69
CA ILE A 38 2.00 3.10 -7.14
C ILE A 38 3.35 3.42 -6.51
N GLY A 39 3.88 2.49 -5.71
CA GLY A 39 5.16 2.66 -5.01
C GLY A 39 6.33 2.78 -5.97
N LEU A 40 6.34 1.96 -7.04
CA LEU A 40 7.35 2.04 -8.09
C LEU A 40 7.33 3.41 -8.77
N VAL A 41 6.15 3.87 -9.20
CA VAL A 41 5.99 5.17 -9.85
C VAL A 41 6.41 6.30 -8.89
N ALA A 42 5.92 6.30 -7.66
CA ALA A 42 6.26 7.33 -6.67
C ALA A 42 7.77 7.38 -6.37
N SER A 43 8.42 6.21 -6.25
CA SER A 43 9.87 6.12 -6.03
C SER A 43 10.68 6.68 -7.20
N VAL A 44 10.29 6.32 -8.43
CA VAL A 44 10.92 6.85 -9.65
C VAL A 44 10.74 8.35 -9.77
N LEU A 45 9.54 8.88 -9.50
CA LEU A 45 9.27 10.32 -9.50
C LEU A 45 10.08 11.06 -8.42
N GLN A 46 10.32 10.43 -7.28
CA GLN A 46 11.16 11.04 -6.25
C GLN A 46 12.64 11.03 -6.64
N ALA A 47 13.14 9.92 -7.21
CA ALA A 47 14.54 9.79 -7.61
C ALA A 47 14.87 10.72 -8.80
N TYR A 48 14.08 10.64 -9.88
CA TYR A 48 14.41 11.23 -11.18
C TYR A 48 13.46 12.36 -11.61
N GLY A 49 12.36 12.59 -10.90
CA GLY A 49 11.42 13.66 -11.23
C GLY A 49 11.97 15.06 -10.91
N GLY A 50 11.46 16.07 -11.63
CA GLY A 50 11.72 17.48 -11.34
C GLY A 50 11.17 17.90 -9.96
N SER A 51 11.48 19.13 -9.53
CA SER A 51 11.16 19.64 -8.19
C SER A 51 9.68 19.47 -7.80
N VAL A 52 8.76 19.74 -8.74
CA VAL A 52 7.31 19.62 -8.53
C VAL A 52 6.89 18.16 -8.35
N LEU A 53 7.26 17.26 -9.27
CA LEU A 53 6.88 15.84 -9.20
C LEU A 53 7.48 15.15 -7.98
N ARG A 54 8.73 15.47 -7.65
CA ARG A 54 9.39 15.00 -6.43
C ARG A 54 8.63 15.46 -5.19
N SER A 55 8.21 16.73 -5.14
CA SER A 55 7.45 17.27 -4.00
C SER A 55 6.08 16.59 -3.86
N LEU A 56 5.37 16.34 -4.96
CA LEU A 56 4.09 15.62 -4.94
C LEU A 56 4.25 14.18 -4.47
N ALA A 57 5.22 13.45 -5.02
CA ALA A 57 5.51 12.07 -4.60
C ALA A 57 5.90 11.99 -3.13
N SER A 58 6.77 12.89 -2.66
CA SER A 58 7.14 12.99 -1.25
C SER A 58 5.96 13.36 -0.36
N GLY A 59 5.08 14.27 -0.77
CA GLY A 59 3.87 14.63 -0.04
C GLY A 59 2.92 13.44 0.12
N TYR A 60 2.71 12.68 -0.95
CA TYR A 60 1.95 11.43 -0.91
C TYR A 60 2.56 10.42 0.07
N ILE A 61 3.87 10.15 -0.03
CA ILE A 61 4.57 9.19 0.85
C ILE A 61 4.45 9.63 2.31
N VAL A 62 4.75 10.88 2.61
CA VAL A 62 4.67 11.44 3.98
C VAL A 62 3.25 11.34 4.52
N PHE A 63 2.24 11.68 3.72
CA PHE A 63 0.84 11.63 4.16
C PHE A 63 0.43 10.21 4.56
N PHE A 64 0.65 9.22 3.70
CA PHE A 64 0.17 7.85 3.95
C PHE A 64 1.04 7.06 4.95
N THR A 65 2.32 7.40 5.11
CA THR A 65 3.18 6.77 6.14
C THR A 65 2.96 7.35 7.54
N ASN A 66 2.53 8.62 7.65
CA ASN A 66 2.30 9.28 8.92
C ASN A 66 0.81 9.30 9.35
N THR A 67 -0.11 8.96 8.45
CA THR A 67 -1.54 8.84 8.77
C THR A 67 -1.87 7.41 9.17
N PRO A 68 -2.55 7.17 10.31
CA PRO A 68 -3.00 5.83 10.65
C PRO A 68 -3.90 5.25 9.56
N SER A 69 -3.55 4.08 9.01
CA SER A 69 -4.31 3.44 7.92
C SER A 69 -5.79 3.23 8.28
N LEU A 70 -6.07 3.00 9.56
CA LEU A 70 -7.44 2.93 10.06
C LEU A 70 -8.21 4.23 9.80
N VAL A 71 -7.62 5.40 10.07
CA VAL A 71 -8.25 6.70 9.84
C VAL A 71 -8.57 6.89 8.35
N THR A 72 -7.65 6.53 7.46
CA THR A 72 -7.88 6.58 6.01
C THR A 72 -9.02 5.66 5.58
N ALA A 73 -9.06 4.42 6.09
CA ALA A 73 -10.16 3.49 5.80
C ALA A 73 -11.52 4.02 6.29
N PHE A 74 -11.57 4.58 7.50
CA PHE A 74 -12.77 5.20 8.06
C PHE A 74 -13.18 6.44 7.24
N PHE A 75 -12.24 7.26 6.80
CA PHE A 75 -12.54 8.41 5.94
C PHE A 75 -13.11 7.97 4.59
N LEU A 76 -12.57 6.93 3.97
CA LEU A 76 -13.12 6.39 2.72
C LEU A 76 -14.55 5.87 2.90
N PHE A 77 -14.83 5.20 4.02
CA PHE A 77 -16.15 4.59 4.24
C PHE A 77 -17.21 5.57 4.75
N PHE A 78 -16.86 6.47 5.67
CA PHE A 78 -17.80 7.39 6.31
C PHE A 78 -17.68 8.83 5.81
N GLY A 79 -16.51 9.26 5.35
CA GLY A 79 -16.27 10.64 4.91
C GLY A 79 -16.66 10.89 3.46
N LEU A 80 -16.28 10.00 2.53
CA LEU A 80 -16.62 10.14 1.11
C LEU A 80 -18.13 10.23 0.79
N PRO A 81 -19.03 9.54 1.51
CA PRO A 81 -20.48 9.68 1.31
C PRO A 81 -21.00 11.11 1.49
N GLU A 82 -20.39 11.93 2.36
CA GLU A 82 -20.74 13.35 2.53
C GLU A 82 -20.49 14.18 1.25
N PHE A 83 -19.61 13.70 0.37
CA PHE A 83 -19.32 14.27 -0.94
C PHE A 83 -20.08 13.57 -2.09
N GLY A 84 -21.03 12.68 -1.77
CA GLY A 84 -21.82 11.93 -2.75
C GLY A 84 -21.10 10.72 -3.36
N ILE A 85 -19.92 10.35 -2.85
CA ILE A 85 -19.15 9.20 -3.33
C ILE A 85 -19.45 8.00 -2.42
N LEU A 86 -20.19 7.02 -2.94
CA LEU A 86 -20.57 5.81 -2.23
C LEU A 86 -19.69 4.65 -2.70
N LEU A 87 -18.82 4.16 -1.83
CA LEU A 87 -17.99 2.99 -2.06
C LEU A 87 -18.46 1.85 -1.18
N SER A 88 -18.38 0.62 -1.70
CA SER A 88 -18.59 -0.58 -0.88
C SER A 88 -17.49 -0.73 0.18
N PRO A 89 -17.74 -1.47 1.28
CA PRO A 89 -16.70 -1.77 2.27
C PRO A 89 -15.46 -2.42 1.64
N TYR A 90 -15.66 -3.28 0.63
CA TYR A 90 -14.57 -3.94 -0.09
C TYR A 90 -13.70 -2.91 -0.84
N GLU A 91 -14.31 -2.00 -1.60
CA GLU A 91 -13.59 -0.96 -2.34
C GLU A 91 -12.84 -0.01 -1.41
N CYS A 92 -13.45 0.40 -0.30
CA CYS A 92 -12.81 1.25 0.71
C CYS A 92 -11.51 0.62 1.23
N ILE A 93 -11.57 -0.66 1.63
CA ILE A 93 -10.41 -1.36 2.16
C ILE A 93 -9.37 -1.63 1.06
N LEU A 94 -9.80 -1.97 -0.16
CA LEU A 94 -8.89 -2.20 -1.28
C LEU A 94 -8.09 -0.93 -1.63
N ILE A 95 -8.78 0.21 -1.75
CA ILE A 95 -8.16 1.51 -2.05
C ILE A 95 -7.23 1.93 -0.92
N ASN A 96 -7.69 1.84 0.33
CA ASN A 96 -6.86 2.13 1.51
C ASN A 96 -5.58 1.29 1.50
N LEU A 97 -5.71 -0.02 1.28
CA LEU A 97 -4.57 -0.93 1.29
C LEU A 97 -3.60 -0.64 0.14
N ALA A 98 -4.11 -0.35 -1.05
CA ALA A 98 -3.28 0.01 -2.21
C ALA A 98 -2.48 1.29 -1.99
N LEU A 99 -3.13 2.36 -1.49
CA LEU A 99 -2.46 3.63 -1.21
C LEU A 99 -1.45 3.49 -0.07
N ASN A 100 -1.84 2.82 1.02
CA ASN A 100 -0.93 2.60 2.14
C ASN A 100 0.27 1.75 1.71
N ALA A 101 0.05 0.59 1.08
CA ALA A 101 1.11 -0.28 0.60
C ALA A 101 2.03 0.46 -0.40
N GLY A 102 1.47 1.25 -1.31
CA GLY A 102 2.28 2.01 -2.28
C GLY A 102 3.20 3.03 -1.63
N ALA A 103 2.76 3.72 -0.57
CA ALA A 103 3.63 4.65 0.15
C ALA A 103 4.80 3.94 0.85
N PHE A 104 4.55 2.83 1.55
CA PHE A 104 5.62 2.03 2.17
C PHE A 104 6.56 1.40 1.14
N LEU A 105 6.02 0.88 0.03
CA LEU A 105 6.82 0.29 -1.05
C LEU A 105 7.66 1.34 -1.77
N ALA A 106 7.20 2.59 -1.90
CA ALA A 106 8.02 3.67 -2.46
C ALA A 106 9.32 3.89 -1.66
N ASP A 107 9.26 3.81 -0.33
CA ASP A 107 10.45 3.90 0.54
C ASP A 107 11.36 2.69 0.41
N VAL A 108 10.80 1.48 0.29
CA VAL A 108 11.58 0.27 0.01
C VAL A 108 12.32 0.38 -1.32
N PHE A 109 11.62 0.80 -2.38
CA PHE A 109 12.24 1.00 -3.70
C PHE A 109 13.28 2.12 -3.68
N ARG A 110 13.04 3.20 -2.94
CA ARG A 110 14.00 4.29 -2.78
C ARG A 110 15.27 3.80 -2.10
N GLY A 111 15.14 3.00 -1.05
CA GLY A 111 16.27 2.33 -0.41
C GLY A 111 17.04 1.41 -1.37
N GLY A 112 16.31 0.69 -2.22
CA GLY A 112 16.90 -0.13 -3.30
C GLY A 112 17.68 0.71 -4.32
N ILE A 113 17.09 1.77 -4.85
CA ILE A 113 17.74 2.68 -5.81
C ILE A 113 19.00 3.31 -5.19
N ALA A 114 18.88 3.82 -3.96
CA ALA A 114 20.00 4.46 -3.24
C ALA A 114 21.11 3.48 -2.85
N SER A 115 20.87 2.17 -2.88
CA SER A 115 21.88 1.16 -2.56
C SER A 115 22.86 0.90 -3.71
N VAL A 116 22.54 1.33 -4.93
CA VAL A 116 23.41 1.20 -6.11
C VAL A 116 24.63 2.11 -5.95
N ARG A 117 25.82 1.59 -6.20
CA ARG A 117 27.06 2.37 -6.01
C ARG A 117 27.21 3.38 -7.14
N GLN A 118 27.63 4.59 -6.80
CA GLN A 118 27.87 5.65 -7.78
C GLN A 118 28.87 5.22 -8.88
N VAL A 119 29.90 4.44 -8.52
CA VAL A 119 30.90 3.92 -9.48
C VAL A 119 30.28 3.03 -10.55
N GLU A 120 29.20 2.30 -10.24
CA GLU A 120 28.50 1.46 -11.22
C GLU A 120 27.73 2.31 -12.24
N LEU A 121 27.16 3.44 -11.79
CA LEU A 121 26.50 4.41 -12.65
C LEU A 121 27.51 5.16 -13.53
N GLU A 122 28.63 5.61 -12.96
CA GLU A 122 29.71 6.28 -13.69
C GLU A 122 30.34 5.37 -14.75
N ALA A 123 30.55 4.09 -14.43
CA ALA A 123 31.06 3.11 -15.40
C ALA A 123 30.08 2.89 -16.57
N ALA A 124 28.77 2.85 -16.31
CA ALA A 124 27.76 2.74 -17.36
C ALA A 124 27.77 3.96 -18.29
N GLU A 125 27.91 5.17 -17.74
CA GLU A 125 28.00 6.41 -18.50
C GLU A 125 29.26 6.45 -19.40
N VAL A 126 30.42 6.02 -18.89
CA VAL A 126 31.67 5.92 -19.68
C VAL A 126 31.55 4.91 -20.83
N LEU A 127 30.79 3.84 -20.64
CA LEU A 127 30.52 2.84 -21.68
C LEU A 127 29.46 3.30 -22.70
N GLY A 128 28.89 4.50 -22.54
CA GLY A 128 27.91 5.07 -23.46
C GLY A 128 26.49 4.57 -23.27
N PHE A 129 26.16 4.02 -22.09
CA PHE A 129 24.77 3.72 -21.75
C PHE A 129 24.03 5.01 -21.34
N SER A 130 22.78 5.15 -21.81
CA SER A 130 21.90 6.31 -21.61
C SER A 130 20.68 5.98 -20.77
#